data_AF-A0A7F8RCC9-F1
#
_entry.id   AF-A0A7F8RCC9-F1
#
_cell.length_a   1.000
_cell.length_b   1.000
_cell.length_c   1.000
_cell.angle_alpha   90.00
_cell.angle_beta   90.00
_cell.angle_gamma   90.00
#
_symmetry.space_group_name_H-M   'P 1'
#
loop_
_entity.id
_entity.type
_entity.pdbx_description
1 polymer ?
#
loop_
_entity_poly.entity_id
_entity_poly.type
_entity_poly.pdbx_seq_one_letter_code
_entity_poly.pdbx_strand_id
1 'polypeptide(L)'
;MLQATAEANNLAAVAGAREIYCKSMEQVCGGDKPYIAPSDLERKHLDLKEVAIKQFRSVKKMGGDEFCHRYQDQLEAEIEETYANFIKHNDGKNIFYAARTPATLFAVMFAMYIISGLTGFIGLNSIAVLCNLIMGLALTSLCTWAYVKYSGEFREIGTVIDQIAETLWEQVLKPLGDNLMEENIRQSVTNSIKAGLTDQVSHHARLKTD
;
A
#
# COMPACT_ATOMS: atom_id res chain seq x y z
N MET A 1 45.40 23.24 -14.57
CA MET A 1 45.46 21.79 -14.24
C MET A 1 45.01 21.54 -12.80
N LEU A 2 45.67 22.11 -11.77
CA LEU A 2 45.33 21.84 -10.36
C LEU A 2 43.87 22.14 -9.96
N GLN A 3 43.27 23.24 -10.45
CA GLN A 3 41.90 23.61 -10.10
C GLN A 3 40.85 22.66 -10.70
N ALA A 4 41.03 22.23 -11.95
CA ALA A 4 40.14 21.26 -12.60
C ALA A 4 40.23 19.87 -11.94
N THR A 5 41.43 19.46 -11.48
CA THR A 5 41.61 18.21 -10.72
C THR A 5 40.98 18.29 -9.33
N ALA A 6 41.05 19.45 -8.67
CA ALA A 6 40.41 19.69 -7.38
C ALA A 6 38.87 19.67 -7.49
N GLU A 7 38.31 20.31 -8.51
CA GLU A 7 36.87 20.31 -8.80
C GLU A 7 36.34 18.89 -9.08
N ALA A 8 37.03 18.13 -9.93
CA ALA A 8 36.65 16.74 -10.22
C ALA A 8 36.69 15.85 -8.96
N ASN A 9 37.67 16.04 -8.07
CA ASN A 9 37.78 15.30 -6.82
C ASN A 9 36.61 15.61 -5.87
N ASN A 10 36.28 16.90 -5.70
CA ASN A 10 35.17 17.31 -4.85
C ASN A 10 33.82 16.84 -5.40
N LEU A 11 33.58 16.92 -6.71
CA LEU A 11 32.36 16.41 -7.35
C LEU A 11 32.23 14.89 -7.19
N ALA A 12 33.32 14.14 -7.33
CA ALA A 12 33.32 12.70 -7.07
C ALA A 12 33.00 12.38 -5.61
N ALA A 13 33.51 13.18 -4.66
CA ALA A 13 33.19 13.04 -3.25
C ALA A 13 31.72 13.37 -2.94
N VAL A 14 31.14 14.40 -3.56
CA VAL A 14 29.70 14.72 -3.47
C VAL A 14 28.86 13.57 -4.00
N ALA A 15 29.17 13.07 -5.20
CA ALA A 15 28.45 11.97 -5.81
C ALA A 15 28.51 10.69 -4.95
N GLY A 16 29.68 10.34 -4.43
CA GLY A 16 29.85 9.17 -3.56
C GLY A 16 29.11 9.30 -2.22
N ALA A 17 29.14 10.47 -1.60
CA ALA A 17 28.38 10.72 -0.36
C ALA A 17 26.87 10.64 -0.59
N ARG A 18 26.39 11.21 -1.70
CA ARG A 18 24.98 11.13 -2.10
C ARG A 18 24.55 9.70 -2.39
N GLU A 19 25.37 8.91 -3.08
CA GLU A 19 25.06 7.51 -3.38
C GLU A 19 24.90 6.68 -2.10
N ILE A 20 25.77 6.88 -1.11
CA ILE A 20 25.67 6.24 0.21
C ILE A 20 24.35 6.62 0.91
N TYR A 21 23.99 7.90 0.88
CA TYR A 21 22.70 8.37 1.40
C TYR A 21 21.54 7.69 0.69
N CYS A 22 21.50 7.71 -0.65
CA CYS A 22 20.44 7.07 -1.45
C CYS A 22 20.30 5.59 -1.13
N LYS A 23 21.41 4.84 -1.12
CA LYS A 23 21.41 3.39 -0.86
C LYS A 23 20.92 3.08 0.56
N SER A 24 21.33 3.88 1.55
CA SER A 24 20.90 3.71 2.93
C SER A 24 19.42 4.07 3.10
N MET A 25 18.96 5.11 2.41
CA MET A 25 17.56 5.52 2.46
C MET A 25 16.65 4.53 1.74
N GLU A 26 17.10 3.93 0.63
CA GLU A 26 16.41 2.84 -0.05
C GLU A 26 16.31 1.58 0.82
N GLN A 27 17.30 1.29 1.66
CA GLN A 27 17.16 0.23 2.66
C GLN A 27 16.12 0.53 3.74
N VAL A 28 15.74 1.79 3.95
CA VAL A 28 14.73 2.19 4.93
C VAL A 28 13.35 2.25 4.28
N CYS A 29 13.20 2.97 3.16
CA CYS A 29 11.92 3.25 2.52
C CYS A 29 11.78 2.74 1.06
N GLY A 30 12.69 1.88 0.60
CA GLY A 30 12.68 1.31 -0.76
C GLY A 30 11.46 0.45 -1.06
N GLY A 31 11.21 0.12 -2.33
CA GLY A 31 9.96 -0.48 -2.84
C GLY A 31 9.41 -1.65 -2.03
N ASP A 32 10.28 -2.56 -1.57
CA ASP A 32 9.91 -3.76 -0.82
C ASP A 32 9.66 -3.54 0.68
N LYS A 33 9.86 -2.32 1.20
CA LYS A 33 9.71 -1.99 2.62
C LYS A 33 8.33 -1.38 2.93
N PRO A 34 7.73 -1.73 4.09
CA PRO A 34 6.43 -1.20 4.51
C PRO A 34 6.50 0.32 4.75
N TYR A 35 5.33 0.97 4.75
CA TYR A 35 5.21 2.41 5.02
C TYR A 35 5.86 2.79 6.35
N ILE A 36 6.62 3.88 6.35
CA ILE A 36 7.22 4.47 7.55
C ILE A 36 6.55 5.82 7.81
N ALA A 37 6.27 6.10 9.08
CA ALA A 37 5.69 7.37 9.50
C ALA A 37 6.63 8.54 9.16
N PRO A 38 6.10 9.72 8.78
CA PRO A 38 6.93 10.85 8.35
C PRO A 38 7.94 11.31 9.42
N SER A 39 7.55 11.25 10.70
CA SER A 39 8.42 11.58 11.84
C SER A 39 9.61 10.62 11.99
N ASP A 40 9.38 9.32 11.77
CA ASP A 40 10.44 8.32 11.82
C ASP A 40 11.33 8.40 10.57
N LEU A 41 10.75 8.70 9.42
CA LEU A 41 11.46 8.92 8.17
C LEU A 41 12.39 10.14 8.28
N GLU A 42 11.91 11.24 8.85
CA GLU A 42 12.67 12.46 9.11
C GLU A 42 13.84 12.20 10.05
N ARG A 43 13.60 11.48 11.15
CA ARG A 43 14.67 11.10 12.08
C ARG A 43 15.76 10.26 11.39
N LYS A 44 15.35 9.28 10.58
CA LYS A 44 16.29 8.46 9.80
C LYS A 44 17.02 9.28 8.74
N HIS A 45 16.34 10.20 8.09
CA HIS A 45 16.94 11.13 7.15
C HIS A 45 18.04 11.97 7.81
N LEU A 46 17.77 12.56 8.99
CA LEU A 46 18.75 13.37 9.71
C LEU A 46 20.00 12.56 10.09
N ASP A 47 19.82 11.34 10.62
CA ASP A 47 20.92 10.44 10.96
C ASP A 47 21.77 10.11 9.71
N LEU A 48 21.11 9.77 8.59
CA LEU A 48 21.80 9.42 7.34
C LEU A 48 22.46 10.61 6.65
N LYS A 49 21.86 11.81 6.74
CA LYS A 49 22.42 13.06 6.27
C LYS A 49 23.72 13.37 7.00
N GLU A 50 23.74 13.22 8.33
CA GLU A 50 24.95 13.43 9.12
C GLU A 50 26.07 12.45 8.74
N VAL A 51 25.72 11.18 8.49
CA VAL A 51 26.68 10.16 8.00
C VAL A 51 27.25 10.53 6.63
N ALA A 52 26.41 10.98 5.69
CA ALA A 52 26.85 11.39 4.36
C ALA A 52 27.77 12.62 4.42
N ILE A 53 27.45 13.61 5.26
CA ILE A 53 28.29 14.79 5.47
C ILE A 53 29.63 14.42 6.12
N LYS A 54 29.63 13.53 7.13
CA LYS A 54 30.86 13.03 7.74
C LYS A 54 31.74 12.30 6.72
N GLN A 55 31.13 11.47 5.87
CA GLN A 55 31.84 10.80 4.78
C GLN A 55 32.46 11.82 3.82
N PHE A 56 31.70 12.83 3.38
CA PHE A 56 32.21 13.89 2.52
C PHE A 56 33.39 14.63 3.16
N ARG A 57 33.33 14.95 4.46
CA ARG A 57 34.43 15.61 5.20
C ARG A 57 35.67 14.71 5.38
N SER A 58 35.48 13.39 5.45
CA SER A 58 36.59 12.43 5.60
C SER A 58 37.44 12.28 4.33
N VAL A 59 36.91 12.63 3.16
CA VAL A 59 37.66 12.57 1.90
C VAL A 59 38.73 13.67 1.87
N LYS A 60 39.97 13.27 1.58
CA LYS A 60 41.12 14.16 1.53
C LYS A 60 41.00 15.12 0.33
N LYS A 61 40.53 16.34 0.58
CA LYS A 61 40.25 17.36 -0.44
C LYS A 61 41.47 18.25 -0.71
N MET A 62 41.63 18.65 -1.96
CA MET A 62 42.59 19.67 -2.41
C MET A 62 41.82 20.97 -2.68
N GLY A 63 42.24 22.12 -2.15
CA GLY A 63 41.64 23.44 -2.49
C GLY A 63 41.18 24.35 -1.35
N GLY A 64 41.41 23.98 -0.08
CA GLY A 64 41.04 24.81 1.08
C GLY A 64 39.59 24.67 1.54
N ASP A 65 39.31 25.05 2.79
CA ASP A 65 38.00 24.82 3.44
C ASP A 65 36.85 25.60 2.77
N GLU A 66 37.08 26.81 2.24
CA GLU A 66 36.05 27.60 1.55
C GLU A 66 35.55 26.93 0.26
N PHE A 67 36.43 26.30 -0.51
CA PHE A 67 36.04 25.59 -1.74
C PHE A 67 35.22 24.34 -1.39
N CYS A 68 35.61 23.66 -0.31
CA CYS A 68 34.92 22.50 0.23
C CYS A 68 33.51 22.83 0.76
N HIS A 69 33.33 23.99 1.40
CA HIS A 69 32.03 24.43 1.93
C HIS A 69 30.96 24.53 0.84
N ARG A 70 31.28 25.11 -0.33
CA ARG A 70 30.32 25.23 -1.43
C ARG A 70 29.81 23.87 -1.94
N TYR A 71 30.69 22.86 -2.01
CA TYR A 71 30.27 21.51 -2.39
C TYR A 71 29.53 20.78 -1.27
N GLN A 72 29.80 21.12 0.00
CA GLN A 72 29.00 20.61 1.11
C GLN A 72 27.57 21.16 1.04
N ASP A 73 27.41 22.46 0.79
CA ASP A 73 26.08 23.08 0.63
C ASP A 73 25.33 22.46 -0.57
N GLN A 74 26.04 22.20 -1.66
CA GLN A 74 25.48 21.49 -2.82
C GLN A 74 25.04 20.06 -2.46
N LEU A 75 25.88 19.30 -1.72
CA LEU A 75 25.53 17.96 -1.26
C LEU A 75 24.28 17.98 -0.36
N GLU A 76 24.20 18.94 0.57
CA GLU A 76 23.05 19.09 1.45
C GLU A 76 21.78 19.40 0.65
N ALA A 77 21.85 20.30 -0.33
CA ALA A 77 20.71 20.61 -1.20
C ALA A 77 20.26 19.40 -2.04
N GLU A 78 21.19 18.64 -2.62
CA GLU A 78 20.87 17.42 -3.39
C GLU A 78 20.28 16.31 -2.50
N ILE A 79 20.73 16.20 -1.24
CA ILE A 79 20.19 15.28 -0.24
C ILE A 79 18.75 15.67 0.11
N GLU A 80 18.46 16.95 0.32
CA GLU A 80 17.10 17.44 0.60
C GLU A 80 16.15 17.21 -0.58
N GLU A 81 16.59 17.47 -1.82
CA GLU A 81 15.80 17.18 -3.01
C GLU A 81 15.49 15.68 -3.12
N THR A 82 16.50 14.84 -2.87
CA THR A 82 16.34 13.39 -2.88
C THR A 82 15.39 12.93 -1.75
N TYR A 83 15.47 13.54 -0.57
CA TYR A 83 14.56 13.27 0.54
C TYR A 83 13.11 13.63 0.20
N ALA A 84 12.87 14.79 -0.43
CA ALA A 84 11.54 15.17 -0.90
C ALA A 84 10.95 14.15 -1.89
N ASN A 85 11.79 13.58 -2.75
CA ASN A 85 11.38 12.50 -3.66
C ASN A 85 11.05 11.20 -2.91
N PHE A 86 11.82 10.84 -1.87
CA PHE A 86 11.51 9.70 -1.02
C PHE A 86 10.24 9.88 -0.20
N ILE A 87 9.94 11.08 0.30
CA ILE A 87 8.66 11.40 0.95
C ILE A 87 7.52 11.14 -0.02
N LYS A 88 7.58 11.70 -1.24
CA LYS A 88 6.54 11.49 -2.26
C LYS A 88 6.38 10.01 -2.62
N HIS A 89 7.49 9.27 -2.72
CA HIS A 89 7.45 7.83 -2.99
C HIS A 89 6.81 7.05 -1.84
N ASN A 90 7.14 7.39 -0.59
CA ASN A 90 6.57 6.79 0.61
C ASN A 90 5.08 7.13 0.78
N ASP A 91 4.67 8.35 0.46
CA ASP A 91 3.27 8.76 0.44
C ASP A 91 2.48 8.10 -0.70
N GLY A 92 3.12 7.86 -1.85
CA GLY A 92 2.53 7.08 -2.95
C GLY A 92 2.16 5.65 -2.53
N LYS A 93 2.96 5.03 -1.65
CA LYS A 93 2.63 3.71 -1.05
C LYS A 93 1.40 3.78 -0.14
N ASN A 94 1.17 4.92 0.51
CA ASN A 94 0.01 5.13 1.37
C ASN A 94 -1.30 5.23 0.55
N ILE A 95 -1.27 5.76 -0.68
CA ILE A 95 -2.46 5.82 -1.56
C ILE A 95 -2.95 4.42 -1.98
N PHE A 96 -2.02 3.47 -2.20
CA PHE A 96 -2.38 2.10 -2.58
C PHE A 96 -2.94 1.29 -1.41
N TYR A 97 -2.50 1.55 -0.17
CA TYR A 97 -3.14 1.00 1.04
C TYR A 97 -4.48 1.69 1.33
N ALA A 98 -4.54 3.01 1.11
CA ALA A 98 -5.74 3.83 1.30
C ALA A 98 -6.89 3.51 0.36
N ALA A 99 -6.65 2.87 -0.80
CA ALA A 99 -7.70 2.47 -1.74
C ALA A 99 -8.42 1.18 -1.32
N ARG A 100 -7.78 0.34 -0.50
CA ARG A 100 -8.37 -0.92 -0.02
C ARG A 100 -9.50 -0.65 0.97
N THR A 101 -9.27 0.20 1.97
CA THR A 101 -10.27 0.57 2.99
C THR A 101 -11.63 1.00 2.41
N PRO A 102 -11.73 1.97 1.49
CA PRO A 102 -13.01 2.37 0.93
C PRO A 102 -13.64 1.25 0.11
N ALA A 103 -12.86 0.46 -0.64
CA ALA A 103 -13.39 -0.69 -1.38
C ALA A 103 -13.97 -1.78 -0.46
N THR A 104 -13.29 -2.08 0.66
CA THR A 104 -13.75 -3.09 1.64
C THR A 104 -15.04 -2.64 2.34
N LEU A 105 -15.10 -1.38 2.78
CA LEU A 105 -16.28 -0.81 3.43
C LEU A 105 -17.46 -0.76 2.45
N PHE A 106 -17.21 -0.40 1.19
CA PHE A 106 -18.24 -0.40 0.15
C PHE A 106 -18.78 -1.81 -0.15
N ALA A 107 -17.89 -2.81 -0.23
CA ALA A 107 -18.28 -4.20 -0.42
C ALA A 107 -19.11 -4.74 0.76
N VAL A 108 -18.73 -4.42 2.00
CA VAL A 108 -19.49 -4.80 3.20
C VAL A 108 -20.85 -4.12 3.24
N MET A 109 -20.92 -2.81 2.95
CA MET A 109 -22.20 -2.08 2.86
C MET A 109 -23.12 -2.72 1.81
N PHE A 110 -22.58 -3.05 0.64
CA PHE A 110 -23.35 -3.68 -0.44
C PHE A 110 -23.86 -5.07 -0.03
N ALA A 111 -23.01 -5.93 0.53
CA ALA A 111 -23.39 -7.27 0.98
C ALA A 111 -24.47 -7.21 2.08
N MET A 112 -24.28 -6.36 3.09
CA MET A 112 -25.26 -6.16 4.15
C MET A 112 -26.58 -5.60 3.64
N TYR A 113 -26.58 -4.76 2.60
CA TYR A 113 -27.80 -4.24 1.98
C TYR A 113 -28.61 -5.35 1.29
N ILE A 114 -27.94 -6.24 0.55
CA ILE A 114 -28.59 -7.39 -0.08
C ILE A 114 -29.18 -8.31 1.00
N ILE A 115 -28.43 -8.62 2.06
CA ILE A 115 -28.88 -9.48 3.17
C ILE A 115 -30.08 -8.84 3.92
N SER A 116 -30.02 -7.54 4.18
CA SER A 116 -31.12 -6.78 4.80
C SER A 116 -32.38 -6.83 3.94
N GLY A 117 -32.26 -6.62 2.62
CA GLY A 117 -33.37 -6.71 1.68
C GLY A 117 -34.02 -8.10 1.63
N LEU A 118 -33.22 -9.15 1.59
CA LEU A 118 -33.70 -10.54 1.60
C LEU A 118 -34.39 -10.90 2.93
N THR A 119 -33.83 -10.44 4.06
CA THR A 119 -34.37 -10.70 5.40
C THR A 119 -35.66 -9.90 5.66
N GLY A 120 -35.74 -8.68 5.10
CA GLY A 120 -36.96 -7.88 5.09
C GLY A 120 -38.08 -8.51 4.28
N PHE A 121 -37.75 -9.17 3.17
CA PHE A 121 -38.72 -9.91 2.35
C PHE A 121 -39.32 -11.13 3.07
N ILE A 122 -38.56 -11.76 3.98
CA ILE A 122 -38.98 -12.90 4.80
C ILE A 122 -39.86 -12.45 6.00
N GLY A 123 -39.93 -11.14 6.30
CA GLY A 123 -40.74 -10.60 7.40
C GLY A 123 -40.04 -10.55 8.76
N LEU A 124 -38.73 -10.78 8.82
CA LEU A 124 -37.91 -10.70 10.04
C LEU A 124 -37.47 -9.26 10.30
N ASN A 125 -38.45 -8.40 10.58
CA ASN A 125 -38.27 -6.94 10.64
C ASN A 125 -37.22 -6.51 11.68
N SER A 126 -37.10 -7.22 12.81
CA SER A 126 -36.08 -6.93 13.84
C SER A 126 -34.64 -7.13 13.35
N ILE A 127 -34.40 -8.13 12.50
CA ILE A 127 -33.07 -8.40 11.95
C ILE A 127 -32.73 -7.38 10.85
N ALA A 128 -33.71 -7.03 10.00
CA ALA A 128 -33.54 -5.99 8.99
C ALA A 128 -33.18 -4.62 9.60
N VAL A 129 -33.82 -4.25 10.72
CA VAL A 129 -33.50 -3.00 11.45
C VAL A 129 -32.09 -3.04 12.03
N LEU A 130 -31.64 -4.15 12.62
CA LEU A 130 -30.26 -4.31 13.12
C LEU A 130 -29.23 -4.21 11.99
N CYS A 131 -29.48 -4.86 10.85
CA CYS A 131 -28.61 -4.76 9.67
C CYS A 131 -28.53 -3.33 9.12
N ASN A 132 -29.65 -2.61 9.05
CA ASN A 132 -29.66 -1.21 8.62
C ASN A 132 -28.94 -0.28 9.61
N LEU A 133 -28.98 -0.58 10.91
CA LEU A 133 -28.22 0.14 11.95
C LEU A 133 -26.70 -0.06 11.77
N ILE A 134 -26.27 -1.30 11.55
CA ILE A 134 -24.86 -1.63 11.28
C ILE A 134 -24.39 -0.95 9.98
N MET A 135 -25.23 -0.94 8.95
CA MET A 135 -24.96 -0.24 7.70
C MET A 135 -24.83 1.27 7.90
N GLY A 136 -25.71 1.88 8.71
CA GLY A 136 -25.62 3.30 9.07
C GLY A 136 -24.32 3.64 9.80
N LEU A 137 -23.88 2.78 10.73
CA LEU A 137 -22.59 2.94 11.43
C LEU A 137 -21.39 2.78 10.49
N ALA A 138 -21.47 1.86 9.53
CA ALA A 138 -20.44 1.70 8.51
C ALA A 138 -20.37 2.94 7.59
N LEU A 139 -21.52 3.50 7.23
CA LEU A 139 -21.61 4.72 6.41
C LEU A 139 -21.05 5.94 7.15
N THR A 140 -21.40 6.14 8.42
CA THR A 140 -20.85 7.25 9.21
C THR A 140 -19.34 7.08 9.40
N SER A 141 -18.86 5.86 9.64
CA SER A 141 -17.41 5.56 9.70
C SER A 141 -16.71 5.85 8.38
N LEU A 142 -17.33 5.54 7.24
CA LEU A 142 -16.79 5.85 5.92
C LEU A 142 -16.77 7.36 5.63
N CYS A 143 -17.80 8.09 6.05
CA CYS A 143 -17.84 9.55 5.98
C CYS A 143 -16.77 10.18 6.88
N THR A 144 -16.59 9.67 8.10
CA THR A 144 -15.52 10.10 9.02
C THR A 144 -14.14 9.81 8.43
N TRP A 145 -13.94 8.64 7.81
CA TRP A 145 -12.70 8.31 7.12
C TRP A 145 -12.42 9.26 5.95
N ALA A 146 -13.42 9.51 5.10
CA ALA A 146 -13.30 10.44 3.98
C ALA A 146 -13.00 11.87 4.47
N TYR A 147 -13.65 12.29 5.55
CA TYR A 147 -13.42 13.58 6.18
C TYR A 147 -12.01 13.71 6.77
N VAL A 148 -11.54 12.72 7.53
CA VAL A 148 -10.17 12.72 8.10
C VAL A 148 -9.12 12.75 6.99
N LYS A 149 -9.36 12.05 5.87
CA LYS A 149 -8.43 12.01 4.74
C LYS A 149 -8.43 13.30 3.92
N TYR A 150 -9.57 13.98 3.84
CA TYR A 150 -9.70 15.26 3.14
C TYR A 150 -9.24 16.46 4.00
N SER A 151 -9.52 16.43 5.31
CA SER A 151 -9.23 17.52 6.25
C SER A 151 -7.83 17.43 6.86
N GLY A 152 -7.22 16.25 6.90
CA GLY A 152 -5.87 16.05 7.46
C GLY A 152 -5.76 16.17 8.98
N GLU A 153 -6.75 16.72 9.67
CA GLU A 153 -6.88 16.70 11.14
C GLU A 153 -7.36 15.32 11.63
N PHE A 154 -6.77 14.85 12.74
CA PHE A 154 -7.09 13.57 13.42
C PHE A 154 -6.78 12.29 12.62
N ARG A 155 -5.56 12.17 12.08
CA ARG A 155 -5.04 10.93 11.44
C ARG A 155 -5.24 9.66 12.29
N GLU A 156 -5.23 9.76 13.61
CA GLU A 156 -5.44 8.62 14.52
C GLU A 156 -6.81 7.93 14.32
N ILE A 157 -7.87 8.71 14.10
CA ILE A 157 -9.21 8.16 13.86
C ILE A 157 -9.25 7.43 12.51
N GLY A 158 -8.59 7.99 11.50
CA GLY A 158 -8.43 7.34 10.19
C GLY A 158 -7.70 6.00 10.29
N THR A 159 -6.65 5.91 11.11
CA THR A 159 -5.90 4.66 11.30
C THR A 159 -6.70 3.56 11.99
N VAL A 160 -7.58 3.90 12.94
CA VAL A 160 -8.47 2.93 13.58
C VAL A 160 -9.47 2.37 12.56
N ILE A 161 -10.02 3.23 11.69
CA ILE A 161 -10.94 2.79 10.64
C ILE A 161 -10.22 1.89 9.63
N ASP A 162 -8.99 2.21 9.26
CA ASP A 162 -8.16 1.37 8.38
C ASP A 162 -7.90 -0.02 9.00
N GLN A 163 -7.61 -0.11 10.30
CA GLN A 163 -7.42 -1.39 11.01
C GLN A 163 -8.70 -2.25 11.05
N ILE A 164 -9.84 -1.63 11.29
CA ILE A 164 -11.14 -2.32 11.29
C ILE A 164 -11.45 -2.85 9.88
N ALA A 165 -11.22 -2.04 8.85
CA ALA A 165 -11.41 -2.43 7.46
C ALA A 165 -10.49 -3.59 7.04
N GLU A 166 -9.23 -3.57 7.48
CA GLU A 166 -8.29 -4.68 7.26
C GLU A 166 -8.74 -5.97 7.96
N THR A 167 -9.20 -5.84 9.20
CA THR A 167 -9.75 -6.98 9.95
C THR A 167 -10.97 -7.57 9.24
N LEU A 168 -11.87 -6.72 8.74
CA LEU A 168 -13.05 -7.16 7.98
C LEU A 168 -12.67 -7.81 6.64
N TRP A 169 -11.66 -7.29 5.95
CA TRP A 169 -11.15 -7.87 4.72
C TRP A 169 -10.63 -9.30 4.94
N GLU A 170 -9.77 -9.47 5.94
CA GLU A 170 -9.13 -10.76 6.24
C GLU A 170 -10.13 -11.78 6.80
N GLN A 171 -11.03 -11.35 7.69
CA GLN A 171 -11.93 -12.25 8.42
C GLN A 171 -13.21 -12.58 7.65
N VAL A 172 -13.69 -11.67 6.81
CA VAL A 172 -14.99 -11.82 6.14
C VAL A 172 -14.81 -11.90 4.65
N LEU A 173 -14.15 -10.93 4.02
CA LEU A 173 -14.19 -10.83 2.56
C LEU A 173 -13.33 -11.89 1.86
N LYS A 174 -12.12 -12.16 2.35
CA LYS A 174 -11.27 -13.24 1.83
C LYS A 174 -11.91 -14.62 1.95
N PRO A 175 -12.32 -15.09 3.15
CA PRO A 175 -12.92 -16.42 3.27
C PRO A 175 -14.24 -16.53 2.52
N LEU A 176 -15.04 -15.46 2.43
CA LEU A 176 -16.25 -15.47 1.60
C LEU A 176 -15.92 -15.59 0.11
N GLY A 177 -14.92 -14.85 -0.37
CA GLY A 177 -14.44 -14.91 -1.75
C GLY A 177 -13.86 -16.28 -2.11
N ASP A 178 -13.02 -16.83 -1.23
CA ASP A 178 -12.40 -18.15 -1.40
C ASP A 178 -13.47 -19.26 -1.39
N ASN A 179 -14.44 -19.21 -0.47
CA ASN A 179 -15.55 -20.17 -0.44
C ASN A 179 -16.43 -20.08 -1.70
N LEU A 180 -16.75 -18.87 -2.17
CA LEU A 180 -17.52 -18.68 -3.40
C LEU A 180 -16.75 -19.16 -4.64
N MET A 181 -15.44 -18.95 -4.67
CA MET A 181 -14.59 -19.40 -5.77
C MET A 181 -14.42 -20.92 -5.74
N GLU A 182 -14.24 -21.51 -4.55
CA GLU A 182 -14.21 -22.96 -4.35
C GLU A 182 -15.53 -23.61 -4.76
N GLU A 183 -16.68 -23.03 -4.39
CA GLU A 183 -18.00 -23.52 -4.80
C GLU A 183 -18.22 -23.42 -6.31
N ASN A 184 -17.82 -22.31 -6.94
CA ASN A 184 -17.91 -22.16 -8.40
C ASN A 184 -17.00 -23.14 -9.14
N ILE A 185 -15.78 -23.36 -8.66
CA ILE A 185 -14.84 -24.35 -9.23
C ILE A 185 -15.41 -25.76 -9.05
N ARG A 186 -15.92 -26.09 -7.86
CA ARG A 186 -16.53 -27.39 -7.57
C ARG A 186 -17.77 -27.65 -8.41
N GLN A 187 -18.64 -26.64 -8.58
CA GLN A 187 -19.80 -26.73 -9.46
C GLN A 187 -19.39 -26.86 -10.93
N SER A 188 -18.39 -26.11 -11.40
CA SER A 188 -17.89 -26.21 -12.77
C SER A 188 -17.29 -27.59 -13.07
N VAL A 189 -16.51 -28.15 -12.13
CA VAL A 189 -15.98 -29.51 -12.24
C VAL A 189 -17.09 -30.55 -12.21
N THR A 190 -18.07 -30.41 -11.31
CA THR A 190 -19.20 -31.35 -11.22
C THR A 190 -20.07 -31.31 -12.48
N ASN A 191 -20.32 -30.11 -13.03
CA ASN A 191 -21.06 -29.93 -14.28
C ASN A 191 -20.28 -30.46 -15.49
N SER A 192 -18.96 -30.27 -15.53
CA SER A 192 -18.09 -30.82 -16.58
C SER A 192 -18.04 -32.35 -16.54
N ILE A 193 -17.94 -32.95 -15.35
CA ILE A 193 -17.98 -34.41 -15.16
C ILE A 193 -19.36 -34.95 -15.55
N LYS A 194 -20.45 -34.30 -15.12
CA LYS A 194 -21.81 -34.69 -15.48
C LYS A 194 -22.04 -34.60 -16.98
N ALA A 195 -21.57 -33.54 -17.63
CA ALA A 195 -21.62 -33.36 -19.08
C ALA A 195 -20.85 -34.47 -19.81
N GLY A 196 -19.62 -34.78 -19.38
CA GLY A 196 -18.81 -35.87 -19.93
C GLY A 196 -19.43 -37.26 -19.73
N LEU A 197 -20.11 -37.49 -18.60
CA LEU A 197 -20.86 -38.73 -18.37
C LEU A 197 -22.07 -38.87 -19.30
N THR A 198 -22.85 -37.79 -19.50
CA THR A 198 -23.98 -37.80 -20.45
C THR A 198 -23.52 -38.00 -21.89
N ASP A 199 -22.34 -37.49 -22.26
CA ASP A 199 -21.80 -37.64 -23.60
C ASP A 199 -21.31 -39.08 -23.85
N GLN A 200 -20.67 -39.71 -22.86
CA GLN A 200 -20.32 -41.14 -22.91
C GLN A 200 -21.55 -42.05 -22.95
N VAL A 201 -22.60 -41.77 -22.16
CA VAL A 201 -23.84 -42.56 -22.18
C VAL A 201 -24.57 -42.41 -23.53
N SER A 202 -24.54 -41.22 -24.14
CA SER A 202 -25.15 -40.97 -25.45
C SER A 202 -24.39 -41.69 -26.58
N HIS A 203 -23.05 -41.69 -26.53
CA HIS A 203 -22.23 -42.44 -27.48
C HIS A 203 -22.38 -43.96 -27.32
N HIS A 204 -22.48 -44.46 -26.09
CA HIS A 204 -22.61 -45.89 -25.82
C HIS A 204 -24.02 -46.43 -26.12
N ALA A 205 -25.05 -45.58 -26.09
CA ALA A 205 -26.41 -45.92 -26.51
C ALA A 205 -26.55 -46.01 -28.03
N ARG A 206 -25.88 -45.12 -28.79
CA ARG A 206 -25.89 -45.16 -30.27
C ARG A 206 -25.23 -46.41 -30.85
N LEU A 207 -24.18 -46.93 -30.20
CA LEU A 207 -23.45 -48.13 -30.65
C LEU A 207 -24.18 -49.46 -30.41
N LYS A 208 -25.31 -49.46 -29.68
CA LYS A 208 -26.11 -50.68 -29.41
C LYS A 208 -27.37 -50.80 -30.28
N THR A 209 -27.61 -49.84 -31.17
CA THR A 209 -28.82 -49.78 -32.03
C THR A 209 -28.56 -50.04 -33.52
N ASP A 210 -27.31 -50.35 -33.90
CA ASP A 210 -26.94 -50.94 -35.19
C ASP A 210 -26.51 -52.41 -34.98
#